data_AF-A0A4Q0VI24-F1
#
_entry.id   AF-A0A4Q0VI24-F1
#
_cell.length_a   1.000
_cell.length_b   1.000
_cell.length_c   1.000
_cell.angle_alpha   90.00
_cell.angle_beta   90.00
_cell.angle_gamma   90.00
#
_symmetry.space_group_name_H-M   'P 1'
#
loop_
_entity.id
_entity.type
_entity.pdbx_description
1 polymer ?
#
loop_
_entity_poly.entity_id
_entity_poly.type
_entity_poly.pdbx_seq_one_letter_code
_entity_poly.pdbx_strand_id
1 'polypeptide(L)' 'MTKRHRTYESPFAPMMGPDRFQYASQLATKVGLDPSQILFAYLQITASVAALELSGETARQRKIDQQFQQFLIDAQAAD' A
#
# COMPACT_ATOMS: atom_id res chain seq x y z
N MET A 1 32.70 1.12 9.83
CA MET A 1 31.45 1.91 9.82
C MET A 1 30.39 1.16 9.03
N THR A 2 29.60 0.31 9.67
CA THR A 2 28.53 -0.47 9.02
C THR A 2 27.31 0.45 8.83
N LYS A 3 27.20 1.05 7.65
CA LYS A 3 25.98 1.74 7.21
C LYS A 3 24.88 0.69 7.16
N ARG A 4 24.05 0.62 8.21
CA ARG A 4 22.84 -0.17 8.21
C ARG A 4 21.92 0.43 7.16
N HIS A 5 21.92 -0.14 5.95
CA HIS A 5 20.84 0.06 5.00
C HIS A 5 19.58 -0.44 5.70
N ARG A 6 18.83 0.48 6.33
CA ARG A 6 17.47 0.18 6.75
C ARG A 6 16.69 -0.01 5.46
N THR A 7 16.58 -1.28 5.04
CA THR A 7 15.59 -1.70 4.07
C THR A 7 14.27 -1.13 4.56
N TYR A 8 13.64 -0.30 3.74
CA TYR A 8 12.36 0.29 4.10
C TYR A 8 11.34 -0.85 4.14
N GLU A 9 10.81 -1.11 5.33
CA GLU A 9 9.75 -2.10 5.53
C GLU A 9 8.41 -1.38 5.37
N SER A 10 7.74 -1.67 4.26
CA SER A 10 6.40 -1.15 3.98
C SER A 10 5.39 -1.76 4.95
N PRO A 11 4.58 -0.96 5.67
CA PRO A 11 3.48 -1.48 6.48
C PRO A 11 2.42 -2.25 5.67
N PHE A 12 2.36 -2.02 4.35
CA PHE A 12 1.47 -2.76 3.44
C PHE A 12 2.17 -3.87 2.66
N ALA A 13 3.41 -4.25 3.02
CA ALA A 13 4.11 -5.42 2.47
C ALA A 13 3.25 -6.72 2.41
N PRO A 14 2.39 -7.05 3.41
CA PRO A 14 1.52 -8.23 3.31
C PRO A 14 0.53 -8.20 2.14
N MET A 15 0.25 -7.04 1.53
CA MET A 15 -0.59 -6.96 0.32
C MET A 15 0.05 -7.59 -0.92
N MET A 16 1.37 -7.73 -0.95
CA MET A 16 2.07 -8.44 -2.02
C MET A 16 2.29 -9.93 -1.67
N GLY A 17 1.90 -10.35 -0.47
CA GLY A 17 2.09 -11.71 0.04
C GLY A 17 0.92 -12.67 -0.22
N PRO A 18 1.01 -13.90 0.32
CA PRO A 18 -0.09 -14.86 0.31
C PRO A 18 -1.28 -14.40 1.16
N ASP A 19 -1.01 -13.65 2.24
CA ASP A 19 -2.04 -13.14 3.18
C ASP A 19 -2.72 -11.85 2.71
N ARG A 20 -2.46 -11.40 1.47
CA ARG A 20 -3.00 -10.16 0.92
C ARG A 20 -4.52 -10.04 1.05
N PHE A 21 -5.23 -11.16 0.89
CA PHE A 21 -6.69 -11.19 0.98
C PHE A 21 -7.16 -11.02 2.43
N GLN A 22 -6.57 -11.73 3.38
CA GLN A 22 -6.91 -11.57 4.81
C GLN A 22 -6.60 -10.16 5.30
N TYR A 23 -5.45 -9.62 4.91
CA TYR A 23 -5.05 -8.27 5.29
C TYR A 23 -5.97 -7.20 4.67
N ALA A 24 -6.32 -7.36 3.39
CA ALA A 24 -7.30 -6.50 2.74
C ALA A 24 -8.68 -6.58 3.39
N SER A 25 -9.16 -7.77 3.79
CA SER A 25 -10.42 -7.93 4.53
C SER A 25 -10.42 -7.22 5.89
N GLN A 26 -9.31 -7.25 6.61
CA GLN A 26 -9.19 -6.51 7.88
C GLN A 26 -9.22 -5.00 7.66
N LEU A 27 -8.54 -4.51 6.62
CA LEU A 27 -8.55 -3.10 6.24
C LEU A 27 -9.95 -2.65 5.80
N ALA A 28 -10.56 -3.40 4.87
CA ALA A 28 -11.95 -3.26 4.42
C ALA A 28 -12.92 -3.09 5.60
N THR A 29 -12.84 -3.99 6.59
CA THR A 29 -13.68 -3.92 7.80
C THR A 29 -13.47 -2.62 8.60
N LYS A 30 -12.25 -2.07 8.64
CA LYS A 30 -11.96 -0.83 9.38
C LYS A 30 -12.43 0.44 8.67
N VAL A 31 -12.45 0.43 7.34
CA VAL A 31 -12.81 1.59 6.52
C VAL A 31 -14.19 1.47 5.87
N GLY A 32 -14.94 0.41 6.17
CA GLY A 32 -16.27 0.17 5.59
C GLY A 32 -16.28 -0.20 4.11
N LEU A 33 -15.11 -0.52 3.51
CA LEU A 33 -15.00 -0.89 2.10
C LEU A 33 -15.04 -2.39 1.87
N ASP A 34 -15.23 -2.81 0.63
CA ASP A 34 -15.03 -4.21 0.23
C ASP A 34 -13.53 -4.57 0.12
N PRO A 35 -13.13 -5.81 0.47
CA PRO A 35 -11.77 -6.28 0.29
C PRO A 35 -11.31 -6.24 -1.17
N SER A 36 -12.22 -6.45 -2.11
CA SER A 36 -11.96 -6.36 -3.55
C SER A 36 -11.59 -4.93 -3.97
N GLN A 37 -12.27 -3.92 -3.42
CA GLN A 37 -11.97 -2.51 -3.69
C GLN A 37 -10.60 -2.14 -3.14
N ILE A 38 -10.27 -2.60 -1.93
CA ILE A 38 -8.97 -2.41 -1.29
C ILE A 38 -7.83 -3.02 -2.13
N LEU A 39 -7.98 -4.27 -2.58
CA LEU A 39 -6.98 -4.95 -3.42
C LEU A 39 -6.83 -4.27 -4.78
N PHE A 40 -7.94 -3.89 -5.40
CA PHE A 40 -7.93 -3.21 -6.68
C PHE A 40 -7.27 -1.83 -6.59
N ALA A 41 -7.61 -1.04 -5.57
CA ALA A 41 -6.98 0.25 -5.30
C ALA A 41 -5.47 0.10 -5.09
N TYR A 42 -5.04 -0.91 -4.32
CA TYR A 42 -3.62 -1.19 -4.13
C TYR A 42 -2.91 -1.49 -5.45
N LEU A 43 -3.49 -2.36 -6.29
CA LEU A 43 -2.94 -2.69 -7.62
C LEU A 43 -2.85 -1.45 -8.53
N GLN A 44 -3.90 -0.62 -8.55
CA GLN A 44 -3.95 0.61 -9.33
C GLN A 44 -2.88 1.61 -8.86
N ILE A 45 -2.66 1.73 -7.55
CA ILE A 45 -1.63 2.60 -6.97
C ILE A 45 -0.24 2.06 -7.33
N THR A 46 0.01 0.76 -7.20
CA THR A 46 1.28 0.17 -7.64
C THR A 46 1.55 0.42 -9.11
N ALA A 47 0.55 0.30 -9.98
CA ALA A 47 0.69 0.58 -11.40
C ALA A 47 0.97 2.07 -11.66
N SER A 48 0.25 2.96 -10.98
CA SER A 48 0.41 4.41 -11.09
C SER A 48 1.81 4.85 -10.65
N VAL A 49 2.30 4.27 -9.55
CA VAL A 49 3.64 4.57 -9.01
C VAL A 49 4.74 3.89 -9.85
N ALA A 50 4.47 2.73 -10.44
CA ALA A 50 5.40 2.10 -11.39
C ALA A 50 5.60 2.94 -12.67
N ALA A 51 4.58 3.69 -13.08
CA ALA A 51 4.68 4.64 -14.18
C ALA A 51 5.49 5.90 -13.82
N LEU A 52 5.82 6.14 -12.55
CA LEU A 52 6.69 7.23 -12.13
C LEU A 52 8.16 6.79 -12.20
N GLU A 53 9.00 7.65 -12.79
CA GLU A 53 10.46 7.48 -12.78
C GLU A 53 11.04 7.82 -11.40
N LEU A 54 10.87 6.91 -10.45
CA LEU A 54 11.41 7.03 -9.10
C LEU A 54 12.82 6.42 -9.03
N SER A 55 13.76 7.16 -8.44
CA SER A 55 15.13 6.73 -8.21
C SER A 55 15.20 5.71 -7.07
N GLY A 56 14.90 4.45 -7.37
CA GLY A 56 15.09 3.30 -6.50
C GLY A 56 13.81 2.68 -5.93
N GLU A 57 13.90 1.39 -5.63
CA GLU A 57 12.78 0.56 -5.15
C GLU A 57 12.18 1.10 -3.84
N THR A 58 13.04 1.57 -2.93
CA THR A 58 12.65 2.24 -1.67
C THR A 58 11.74 3.46 -1.89
N ALA A 59 12.05 4.30 -2.88
CA ALA A 59 11.25 5.49 -3.17
C ALA A 59 9.89 5.10 -3.76
N ARG A 60 9.87 4.04 -4.59
CA ARG A 60 8.66 3.45 -5.16
C ARG A 60 7.75 2.90 -4.06
N GLN A 61 8.30 2.06 -3.18
CA GLN A 61 7.56 1.48 -2.05
C GLN A 61 6.94 2.59 -1.18
N ARG A 62 7.73 3.57 -0.74
CA ARG A 62 7.22 4.71 0.06
C ARG A 62 6.05 5.42 -0.59
N LYS A 63 6.12 5.64 -1.90
CA LYS A 63 5.07 6.34 -2.63
C LYS A 63 3.79 5.50 -2.74
N ILE A 64 3.92 4.19 -2.92
CA ILE A 64 2.79 3.25 -2.86
C ILE A 64 2.15 3.31 -1.48
N ASP A 65 2.94 3.17 -0.40
CA ASP A 65 2.41 3.21 0.96
C ASP A 65 1.70 4.53 1.27
N GLN A 66 2.28 5.67 0.86
CA GLN A 66 1.64 6.97 1.06
C GLN A 66 0.32 7.11 0.30
N GLN A 67 0.29 6.76 -0.97
CA GLN A 67 -0.93 6.84 -1.79
C GLN A 67 -2.01 5.90 -1.26
N PHE A 68 -1.63 4.71 -0.84
CA PHE A 68 -2.56 3.72 -0.30
C PHE A 68 -3.09 4.13 1.07
N GLN A 69 -2.24 4.67 1.95
CA GLN A 69 -2.69 5.24 3.21
C GLN A 69 -3.66 6.42 2.98
N GLN A 70 -3.38 7.28 2.01
CA GLN A 70 -4.28 8.38 1.65
C GLN A 70 -5.65 7.85 1.19
N PHE A 71 -5.67 6.83 0.35
CA PHE A 71 -6.89 6.16 -0.09
C PHE A 71 -7.71 5.61 1.08
N LEU A 72 -7.05 4.96 2.06
CA LEU A 72 -7.74 4.43 3.24
C LEU A 72 -8.34 5.55 4.11
N ILE A 73 -7.64 6.67 4.26
CA ILE A 73 -8.13 7.83 5.02
C ILE A 73 -9.32 8.46 4.29
N ASP A 74 -9.22 8.64 2.98
CA ASP A 74 -10.28 9.20 2.14
C ASP A 74 -11.54 8.33 2.17
N ALA A 75 -11.36 7.01 2.01
CA ALA A 75 -12.44 6.03 2.12
C ALA A 75 -13.13 6.06 3.49
N GLN A 76 -12.36 6.24 4.56
CA GLN A 76 -12.88 6.31 5.92
C GLN A 76 -13.55 7.66 6.23
N ALA A 77 -13.20 8.73 5.51
CA ALA A 77 -13.80 10.06 5.64
C ALA A 77 -15.02 10.28 4.74
N ALA A 78 -15.25 9.39 3.78
CA ALA A 78 -16.38 9.41 2.86
C ALA A 78 -17.65 8.71 3.42
N ASP A 79 -17.56 8.13 4.62
CA ASP A 79 -18.67 7.56 5.41
C ASP A 79 -19.14 8.56 6.49
#